data_AF-A0A098BW39-F1
#
_entry.id   AF-A0A098BW39-F1
#
_cell.length_a   1.000
_cell.length_b   1.000
_cell.length_c   1.000
_cell.angle_alpha   90.00
_cell.angle_beta   90.00
_cell.angle_gamma   90.00
#
_symmetry.space_group_name_H-M   'P 1'
#
loop_
_entity.id
_entity.type
_entity.pdbx_description
1 polymer ?
#
loop_
_entity_poly.entity_id
_entity_poly.type
_entity_poly.pdbx_seq_one_letter_code
_entity_poly.pdbx_strand_id
1 'polypeptide(L)'
;MKKSILFLTLIVTALFMTSCLGEVSNNYSDTTFVYIESDDVGTVFGKTFSIYSPARIITSSNMAMMMPGTFKIMSYSWDEQNGTKPLSVGGQTINADLVQITSDVIDVRQTMLRMSQLPEIENPKEFLEIAPPLYADSREFMDDNWIFQYSYEVPKGQSAYVEFYKRDDDPDSDEIKIDLNITYTGTADGATLEKKTDFLAVDMSQLRSMYEGTSSTETKKLNIKFIYHQKDRNEPVESQIYTLTVKK
;
A
#
# COMPACT_ATOMS: atom_id res chain seq x y z
N MET A 1 -50.09 -14.31 -21.17
CA MET A 1 -49.69 -15.47 -20.35
C MET A 1 -48.17 -15.44 -20.22
N LYS A 2 -47.68 -15.28 -18.98
CA LYS A 2 -46.26 -15.32 -18.62
C LYS A 2 -45.72 -16.75 -18.75
N LYS A 3 -44.49 -16.92 -19.22
CA LYS A 3 -43.67 -18.10 -18.91
C LYS A 3 -42.27 -17.64 -18.55
N SER A 4 -42.06 -17.47 -17.24
CA SER A 4 -40.74 -17.40 -16.62
C SER A 4 -40.01 -18.72 -16.79
N ILE A 5 -38.71 -18.68 -17.07
CA ILE A 5 -37.80 -19.76 -16.74
C ILE A 5 -36.79 -19.20 -15.74
N LEU A 6 -37.05 -19.55 -14.48
CA LEU A 6 -36.17 -19.42 -13.34
C LEU A 6 -35.09 -20.50 -13.46
N PHE A 7 -33.82 -20.14 -13.52
CA PHE A 7 -32.74 -21.09 -13.26
C PHE A 7 -32.33 -21.00 -11.79
N LEU A 8 -32.80 -22.02 -11.08
CA LEU A 8 -32.35 -22.64 -9.83
C LEU A 8 -31.17 -21.98 -9.09
N THR A 9 -31.53 -21.45 -7.94
CA THR A 9 -30.81 -21.44 -6.66
C THR A 9 -29.94 -22.67 -6.42
N LEU A 10 -28.65 -22.43 -6.15
CA LEU A 10 -27.78 -23.37 -5.45
C LEU A 10 -26.66 -22.59 -4.75
N ILE A 11 -26.99 -21.92 -3.64
CA ILE A 11 -26.01 -21.70 -2.57
C ILE A 11 -26.65 -22.16 -1.27
N VAL A 12 -25.96 -23.15 -0.73
CA VAL A 12 -26.14 -23.89 0.50
C VAL A 12 -26.44 -22.95 1.66
N THR A 13 -27.50 -23.28 2.37
CA THR A 13 -27.82 -22.88 3.74
C THR A 13 -26.56 -22.78 4.60
N ALA A 14 -26.12 -21.55 4.89
CA ALA A 14 -25.29 -21.31 6.06
C ALA A 14 -26.19 -21.53 7.29
N LEU A 15 -26.02 -22.69 7.91
CA LEU A 15 -26.59 -23.00 9.22
C LEU A 15 -26.15 -21.92 10.22
N PHE A 16 -27.08 -21.08 10.64
CA PHE A 16 -27.04 -20.46 11.96
C PHE A 16 -27.20 -21.58 13.00
N MET A 17 -26.10 -22.27 13.31
CA MET A 17 -25.97 -23.02 14.54
C MET A 17 -25.55 -22.04 15.62
N THR A 18 -26.54 -21.43 16.27
CA THR A 18 -26.39 -21.01 17.66
C THR A 18 -26.03 -22.25 18.47
N SER A 19 -24.76 -22.36 18.87
CA SER A 19 -24.32 -23.38 19.81
C SER A 19 -23.65 -22.73 21.01
N CYS A 20 -24.18 -23.11 22.17
CA CYS A 20 -23.72 -22.99 23.55
C CYS A 20 -22.36 -22.33 23.82
N LEU A 21 -22.40 -21.36 24.75
CA LEU A 21 -21.42 -21.07 25.80
C LEU A 21 -20.28 -22.12 25.91
N GLY A 22 -19.22 -21.90 25.14
CA GLY A 22 -17.86 -22.33 25.39
C GLY A 22 -16.99 -21.10 25.13
N GLU A 23 -15.90 -20.92 25.87
CA GLU A 23 -14.96 -19.82 25.63
C GLU A 23 -14.62 -19.77 24.14
N VAL A 24 -15.15 -18.76 23.43
CA VAL A 24 -14.77 -18.51 22.05
C VAL A 24 -13.41 -17.85 22.13
N SER A 25 -12.34 -18.64 22.09
CA SER A 25 -10.97 -18.14 22.05
C SER A 25 -10.83 -17.19 20.87
N ASN A 26 -10.48 -15.93 21.14
CA ASN A 26 -10.30 -14.93 20.09
C ASN A 26 -9.08 -15.31 19.25
N ASN A 27 -9.23 -15.37 17.94
CA ASN A 27 -8.14 -15.67 17.02
C ASN A 27 -8.38 -14.99 15.67
N TYR A 28 -7.32 -14.81 14.90
CA TYR A 28 -7.40 -14.33 13.52
C TYR A 28 -6.19 -14.78 12.69
N SER A 29 -6.34 -14.73 11.37
CA SER A 29 -5.25 -14.85 10.42
C SER A 29 -5.44 -13.83 9.30
N ASP A 30 -4.34 -13.35 8.72
CA ASP A 30 -4.37 -12.34 7.67
C ASP A 30 -3.17 -12.44 6.74
N THR A 31 -3.26 -11.83 5.56
CA THR A 31 -2.14 -11.56 4.65
C THR A 31 -2.23 -10.13 4.17
N THR A 32 -1.32 -9.28 4.64
CA THR A 32 -1.42 -7.84 4.40
C THR A 32 -0.06 -7.16 4.33
N PHE A 33 -0.06 -5.89 3.92
CA PHE A 33 1.08 -5.01 4.06
C PHE A 33 1.35 -4.68 5.53
N VAL A 34 2.64 -4.66 5.86
CA VAL A 34 3.15 -4.38 7.20
C VAL A 34 4.29 -3.37 7.09
N TYR A 35 4.15 -2.24 7.78
CA TYR A 35 5.23 -1.27 7.96
C TYR A 35 6.05 -1.66 9.20
N ILE A 36 7.36 -1.83 9.03
CA ILE A 36 8.25 -2.26 10.10
C ILE A 36 8.76 -1.04 10.86
N GLU A 37 8.69 -1.11 12.19
CA GLU A 37 9.13 -0.05 13.08
C GLU A 37 9.82 -0.66 14.30
N SER A 38 10.52 0.18 15.06
CA SER A 38 11.11 -0.19 16.34
C SER A 38 10.57 0.70 17.43
N ASP A 39 10.31 0.11 18.59
CA ASP A 39 9.94 0.84 19.79
C ASP A 39 11.16 1.58 20.39
N ASP A 40 10.94 2.39 21.43
CA ASP A 40 11.95 3.24 22.08
C ASP A 40 13.15 2.44 22.64
N VAL A 41 13.01 1.12 22.83
CA VAL A 41 14.05 0.22 23.34
C VAL A 41 14.58 -0.75 22.27
N GLY A 42 14.18 -0.58 21.01
CA GLY A 42 14.69 -1.35 19.86
C GLY A 42 13.95 -2.66 19.59
N THR A 43 12.79 -2.92 20.22
CA THR A 43 11.94 -4.05 19.84
C THR A 43 11.30 -3.76 18.48
N VAL A 44 11.55 -4.63 17.50
CA VAL A 44 10.91 -4.54 16.18
C VAL A 44 9.46 -5.01 16.24
N PHE A 45 8.58 -4.22 15.63
CA PHE A 45 7.16 -4.52 15.48
C PHE A 45 6.65 -4.06 14.10
N GLY A 46 5.41 -4.42 13.79
CA GLY A 46 4.76 -4.11 12.52
C GLY A 46 3.45 -3.37 12.74
N LYS A 47 3.22 -2.31 11.97
CA LYS A 47 1.91 -1.65 11.80
C LYS A 47 1.24 -2.25 10.56
N THR A 48 0.15 -2.97 10.74
CA THR A 48 -0.55 -3.62 9.62
C THR A 48 -1.54 -2.64 8.99
N PHE A 49 -1.71 -2.71 7.68
CA PHE A 49 -2.68 -1.87 6.98
C PHE A 49 -3.25 -2.57 5.76
N SER A 50 -4.57 -2.57 5.68
CA SER A 50 -5.38 -3.22 4.65
C SER A 50 -6.68 -2.43 4.48
N ILE A 51 -7.30 -2.52 3.31
CA ILE A 51 -8.69 -2.07 3.12
C ILE A 51 -9.71 -3.15 3.52
N TYR A 52 -9.26 -4.39 3.76
CA TYR A 52 -10.13 -5.53 4.05
C TYR A 52 -10.11 -5.94 5.52
N SER A 53 -9.08 -5.55 6.27
CA SER A 53 -8.90 -5.92 7.67
C SER A 53 -8.51 -4.71 8.52
N PRO A 54 -8.85 -4.70 9.82
CA PRO A 54 -8.50 -3.58 10.69
C PRO A 54 -6.97 -3.50 10.88
N ALA A 55 -6.45 -2.28 10.99
CA ALA A 55 -5.05 -2.08 11.35
C ALA A 55 -4.74 -2.67 12.73
N ARG A 56 -3.57 -3.29 12.87
CA ARG A 56 -3.06 -3.89 14.11
C ARG A 56 -1.60 -3.52 14.33
N ILE A 57 -1.17 -3.65 15.57
CA ILE A 57 0.24 -3.67 15.94
C ILE A 57 0.60 -5.13 16.21
N ILE A 58 1.56 -5.66 15.46
CA ILE A 58 2.00 -7.06 15.57
C ILE A 58 3.48 -7.13 15.89
N THR A 59 3.90 -8.18 16.59
CA THR A 59 5.33 -8.47 16.78
C THR A 59 5.55 -9.98 16.82
N SER A 60 6.76 -10.41 16.46
CA SER A 60 7.16 -11.81 16.43
C SER A 60 8.67 -11.90 16.57
N SER A 61 9.19 -13.00 17.11
CA SER A 61 10.64 -13.27 17.14
C SER A 61 11.25 -13.25 15.74
N ASN A 62 10.47 -13.65 14.72
CA ASN A 62 10.90 -13.70 13.33
C ASN A 62 11.05 -12.29 12.72
N MET A 63 10.53 -11.25 13.38
CA MET A 63 10.66 -9.85 12.96
C MET A 63 11.91 -9.18 13.53
N ALA A 64 12.61 -9.79 14.48
CA ALA A 64 13.69 -9.12 15.25
C ALA A 64 14.82 -8.55 14.38
N MET A 65 15.08 -9.14 13.20
CA MET A 65 16.12 -8.71 12.26
C MET A 65 15.56 -7.92 11.07
N MET A 66 14.25 -7.64 11.04
CA MET A 66 13.66 -6.82 9.98
C MET A 66 14.04 -5.35 10.19
N MET A 67 14.38 -4.66 9.11
CA MET A 67 14.82 -3.27 9.16
C MET A 67 13.63 -2.33 9.37
N PRO A 68 13.60 -1.51 10.44
CA PRO A 68 12.62 -0.44 10.59
C PRO A 68 12.63 0.53 9.40
N GLY A 69 11.47 1.13 9.11
CA GLY A 69 11.28 2.00 7.94
C GLY A 69 11.00 1.26 6.63
N THR A 70 10.89 -0.07 6.65
CA THR A 70 10.62 -0.88 5.46
C THR A 70 9.20 -1.43 5.42
N PHE A 71 8.77 -1.82 4.23
CA PHE A 71 7.47 -2.44 3.99
C PHE A 71 7.62 -3.91 3.60
N LYS A 72 6.71 -4.74 4.11
CA LYS A 72 6.64 -6.17 3.81
C LYS A 72 5.20 -6.57 3.49
N ILE A 73 5.02 -7.67 2.78
CA ILE A 73 3.79 -8.44 2.79
C ILE A 73 4.02 -9.66 3.67
N MET A 74 3.13 -9.88 4.63
CA MET A 74 3.23 -10.99 5.58
C MET A 74 1.91 -11.74 5.67
N SER A 75 1.97 -13.07 5.64
CA SER A 75 0.90 -13.91 6.19
C SER A 75 1.21 -14.25 7.63
N TYR A 76 0.24 -14.06 8.52
CA TYR A 76 0.40 -14.33 9.94
C TYR A 76 -0.92 -14.75 10.60
N SER A 77 -0.80 -15.34 11.79
CA SER A 77 -1.93 -15.69 12.64
C SER A 77 -1.67 -15.32 14.10
N TRP A 78 -2.75 -15.03 14.81
CA TRP A 78 -2.74 -14.78 16.25
C TRP A 78 -3.84 -15.61 16.91
N ASP A 79 -3.53 -16.13 18.08
CA ASP A 79 -4.45 -16.79 18.99
C ASP A 79 -4.33 -16.11 20.36
N GLU A 80 -5.44 -15.95 21.08
CA GLU A 80 -5.49 -15.37 22.41
C GLU A 80 -4.48 -15.97 23.38
N GLN A 81 -4.16 -17.26 23.26
CA GLN A 81 -3.14 -17.92 24.08
C GLN A 81 -1.73 -17.37 23.87
N ASN A 82 -1.43 -16.79 22.70
CA ASN A 82 -0.14 -16.14 22.44
C ASN A 82 -0.02 -14.80 23.17
N GLY A 83 -1.16 -14.17 23.52
CA GLY A 83 -1.19 -12.89 24.22
C GLY A 83 -0.61 -11.73 23.43
N THR A 84 -0.18 -10.70 24.17
CA THR A 84 0.39 -9.47 23.61
C THR A 84 1.70 -9.12 24.29
N LYS A 85 2.52 -8.31 23.63
CA LYS A 85 3.75 -7.73 24.17
C LYS A 85 3.58 -6.21 24.31
N PRO A 86 3.81 -5.63 25.50
CA PRO A 86 3.86 -4.18 25.64
C PRO A 86 5.10 -3.61 24.95
N LEU A 87 4.92 -2.50 24.23
CA LEU A 87 5.94 -1.73 23.53
C LEU A 87 5.94 -0.30 24.06
N SER A 88 7.11 0.34 24.11
CA SER A 88 7.25 1.77 24.43
C SER A 88 7.40 2.57 23.14
N VAL A 89 6.43 3.39 22.76
CA VAL A 89 6.51 4.22 21.55
C VAL A 89 6.23 5.66 21.94
N GLY A 90 7.23 6.54 21.79
CA GLY A 90 7.10 7.95 22.14
C GLY A 90 6.77 8.17 23.62
N GLY A 91 7.30 7.30 24.49
CA GLY A 91 7.02 7.34 25.93
C GLY A 91 5.63 6.84 26.34
N GLN A 92 4.84 6.28 25.41
CA GLN A 92 3.55 5.65 25.70
C GLN A 92 3.66 4.13 25.58
N THR A 93 2.89 3.40 26.39
CA THR A 93 2.78 1.95 26.27
C THR A 93 1.66 1.58 25.30
N ILE A 94 1.99 0.86 24.24
CA ILE A 94 1.03 0.23 23.32
C ILE A 94 1.21 -1.29 23.37
N ASN A 95 0.16 -2.07 23.13
CA ASN A 95 0.25 -3.53 23.07
C ASN A 95 0.31 -4.01 21.62
N ALA A 96 1.24 -4.93 21.35
CA ALA A 96 1.38 -5.61 20.08
C ALA A 96 0.98 -7.08 20.21
N ASP A 97 0.18 -7.58 19.27
CA ASP A 97 -0.20 -8.98 19.22
C ASP A 97 1.02 -9.86 18.90
N LEU A 98 1.22 -10.93 19.69
CA LEU A 98 2.31 -11.89 19.47
C LEU A 98 1.92 -12.89 18.37
N VAL A 99 2.30 -12.59 17.14
CA VAL A 99 1.86 -13.34 15.96
C VAL A 99 2.85 -14.43 15.54
N GLN A 100 2.31 -15.46 14.90
CA GLN A 100 3.09 -16.47 14.18
C GLN A 100 3.07 -16.14 12.69
N ILE A 101 4.25 -15.98 12.08
CA ILE A 101 4.37 -15.79 10.63
C ILE A 101 4.20 -17.14 9.94
N THR A 102 3.27 -17.22 8.99
CA THR A 102 2.80 -18.49 8.40
C THR A 102 3.32 -18.75 6.98
N SER A 103 4.02 -17.79 6.37
CA SER A 103 4.59 -17.88 5.03
C SER A 103 5.89 -17.10 4.92
N ASP A 104 6.56 -17.20 3.77
CA ASP A 104 7.73 -16.37 3.46
C ASP A 104 7.33 -14.89 3.42
N VAL A 105 8.16 -14.06 4.04
CA VAL A 105 7.97 -12.60 4.07
C VAL A 105 8.44 -12.02 2.75
N ILE A 106 7.60 -11.21 2.11
CA ILE A 106 7.90 -10.60 0.82
C ILE A 106 8.27 -9.13 1.04
N ASP A 107 9.41 -8.71 0.50
CA ASP A 107 9.84 -7.31 0.56
C ASP A 107 9.05 -6.44 -0.43
N VAL A 108 8.55 -5.30 0.06
CA VAL A 108 7.95 -4.27 -0.79
C VAL A 108 9.02 -3.25 -1.14
N ARG A 109 9.25 -3.07 -2.44
CA ARG A 109 10.23 -2.07 -2.92
C ARG A 109 9.80 -0.67 -2.51
N GLN A 110 10.76 0.15 -2.11
CA GLN A 110 10.56 1.58 -1.85
C GLN A 110 11.19 2.42 -2.96
N THR A 111 10.56 3.55 -3.27
CA THR A 111 11.08 4.60 -4.15
C THR A 111 10.69 5.96 -3.59
N MET A 112 11.33 7.02 -4.06
CA MET A 112 10.97 8.39 -3.73
C MET A 112 10.14 9.03 -4.85
N LEU A 113 9.28 9.97 -4.49
CA LEU A 113 8.74 10.95 -5.43
C LEU A 113 9.87 11.87 -5.90
N ARG A 114 10.03 12.01 -7.21
CA ARG A 114 10.98 12.95 -7.80
C ARG A 114 10.30 14.31 -7.90
N MET A 115 10.90 15.32 -7.29
CA MET A 115 10.41 16.71 -7.30
C MET A 115 10.80 17.47 -8.59
N SER A 116 10.89 16.76 -9.71
CA SER A 116 11.24 17.26 -11.03
C SER A 116 10.27 16.68 -12.05
N GLN A 117 10.07 17.39 -13.17
CA GLN A 117 9.24 16.89 -14.26
C GLN A 117 9.75 15.56 -14.83
N LEU A 118 8.80 14.77 -15.35
CA LEU A 118 9.11 13.59 -16.15
C LEU A 118 9.86 14.04 -17.42
N PRO A 119 11.05 13.48 -17.73
CA PRO A 119 11.72 13.74 -18.99
C PRO A 119 10.85 13.34 -20.19
N GLU A 120 11.08 13.92 -21.37
CA GLU A 120 10.35 13.52 -22.57
C GLU A 120 10.61 12.05 -22.92
N ILE A 121 9.53 11.29 -23.22
CA ILE A 121 9.59 9.86 -23.55
C ILE A 121 8.90 9.65 -24.90
N GLU A 122 9.67 9.16 -25.88
CA GLU A 122 9.18 8.95 -27.25
C GLU A 122 8.18 7.79 -27.36
N ASN A 123 8.25 6.81 -26.44
CA ASN A 123 7.36 5.64 -26.42
C ASN A 123 7.07 5.20 -24.97
N PRO A 124 6.17 5.90 -24.25
CA PRO A 124 5.85 5.57 -22.88
C PRO A 124 5.29 4.15 -22.79
N LYS A 125 5.67 3.43 -21.74
CA LYS A 125 5.14 2.10 -21.46
C LYS A 125 3.83 2.19 -20.68
N GLU A 126 3.00 1.19 -20.86
CA GLU A 126 1.62 1.23 -20.41
C GLU A 126 1.40 0.33 -19.20
N PHE A 127 0.57 0.81 -18.28
CA PHE A 127 -0.03 -0.02 -17.24
C PHE A 127 -1.25 -0.74 -17.80
N LEU A 128 -1.51 -1.96 -17.34
CA LEU A 128 -2.79 -2.61 -17.56
C LEU A 128 -3.85 -2.02 -16.61
N GLU A 129 -3.46 -1.87 -15.34
CA GLU A 129 -4.32 -1.39 -14.27
C GLU A 129 -3.48 -0.84 -13.12
N ILE A 130 -4.00 0.18 -12.44
CA ILE A 130 -3.46 0.71 -11.18
C ILE A 130 -4.61 0.77 -10.19
N ALA A 131 -4.45 0.11 -9.04
CA ALA A 131 -5.41 0.19 -7.95
C ALA A 131 -5.27 1.51 -7.19
N PRO A 132 -6.32 1.99 -6.50
CA PRO A 132 -6.18 3.10 -5.57
C PRO A 132 -5.05 2.84 -4.56
N PRO A 133 -4.16 3.82 -4.31
CA PRO A 133 -3.07 3.64 -3.38
C PRO A 133 -3.58 3.46 -1.95
N LEU A 134 -2.82 2.69 -1.17
CA LEU A 134 -3.01 2.55 0.27
C LEU A 134 -2.09 3.54 0.97
N TYR A 135 -2.66 4.43 1.78
CA TYR A 135 -1.90 5.45 2.49
C TYR A 135 -2.58 5.81 3.81
N ALA A 136 -1.83 6.43 4.70
CA ALA A 136 -2.34 7.07 5.91
C ALA A 136 -2.14 8.59 5.79
N ASP A 137 -3.15 9.35 6.22
CA ASP A 137 -3.06 10.83 6.23
C ASP A 137 -1.97 11.32 7.21
N SER A 138 -1.75 10.59 8.30
CA SER A 138 -0.72 10.90 9.30
C SER A 138 0.63 10.28 8.92
N ARG A 139 1.66 11.13 8.88
CA ARG A 139 3.05 10.71 8.74
C ARG A 139 3.46 9.66 9.77
N GLU A 140 2.97 9.76 11.00
CA GLU A 140 3.38 8.91 12.13
C GLU A 140 3.02 7.42 11.95
N PHE A 141 2.12 7.09 11.02
CA PHE A 141 1.69 5.72 10.81
C PHE A 141 2.63 4.93 9.88
N MET A 142 3.10 5.55 8.79
CA MET A 142 3.89 4.89 7.74
C MET A 142 4.91 5.83 7.05
N ASP A 143 5.38 6.83 7.80
CA ASP A 143 6.38 7.85 7.39
C ASP A 143 6.15 8.39 5.98
N ASP A 144 4.92 8.84 5.70
CA ASP A 144 4.49 9.40 4.41
C ASP A 144 4.63 8.49 3.19
N ASN A 145 4.77 7.20 3.38
CA ASN A 145 4.80 6.28 2.26
C ASN A 145 3.39 5.94 1.76
N TRP A 146 3.21 5.94 0.45
CA TRP A 146 1.98 5.52 -0.22
C TRP A 146 2.25 4.23 -0.99
N ILE A 147 1.46 3.18 -0.75
CA ILE A 147 1.61 1.91 -1.45
C ILE A 147 0.76 1.89 -2.70
N PHE A 148 1.39 1.57 -3.82
CA PHE A 148 0.75 1.35 -5.11
C PHE A 148 0.77 -0.12 -5.45
N GLN A 149 -0.36 -0.61 -5.95
CA GLN A 149 -0.47 -1.89 -6.62
C GLN A 149 -0.84 -1.66 -8.08
N TYR A 150 -0.09 -2.28 -8.98
CA TYR A 150 -0.26 -2.07 -10.41
C TYR A 150 0.03 -3.36 -11.18
N SER A 151 -0.51 -3.46 -12.39
CA SER A 151 -0.21 -4.55 -13.30
C SER A 151 0.25 -4.03 -14.66
N TYR A 152 1.10 -4.81 -15.32
CA TYR A 152 1.75 -4.46 -16.58
C TYR A 152 2.08 -5.72 -17.38
N GLU A 153 2.39 -5.53 -18.67
CA GLU A 153 2.99 -6.55 -19.51
C GLU A 153 4.47 -6.23 -19.69
N VAL A 154 5.35 -7.23 -19.59
CA VAL A 154 6.79 -7.06 -19.78
C VAL A 154 7.34 -8.20 -20.62
N PRO A 155 8.28 -7.96 -21.56
CA PRO A 155 8.96 -9.04 -22.24
C PRO A 155 9.64 -9.99 -21.25
N LYS A 156 9.54 -11.30 -21.51
CA LYS A 156 10.23 -12.31 -20.71
C LYS A 156 11.73 -12.01 -20.64
N GLY A 157 12.34 -12.14 -19.47
CA GLY A 157 13.74 -11.82 -19.22
C GLY A 157 14.00 -10.36 -18.79
N GLN A 158 13.00 -9.47 -18.91
CA GLN A 158 13.10 -8.09 -18.42
C GLN A 158 12.39 -7.89 -17.08
N SER A 159 12.85 -6.86 -16.36
CA SER A 159 12.26 -6.36 -15.11
C SER A 159 11.72 -4.96 -15.32
N ALA A 160 10.58 -4.64 -14.70
CA ALA A 160 9.99 -3.32 -14.77
C ALA A 160 10.22 -2.50 -13.50
N TYR A 161 10.36 -1.19 -13.68
CA TYR A 161 10.56 -0.23 -12.60
C TYR A 161 9.60 0.94 -12.81
N VAL A 162 8.83 1.25 -11.78
CA VAL A 162 7.96 2.42 -11.76
C VAL A 162 8.61 3.55 -10.99
N GLU A 163 8.49 4.74 -11.55
CA GLU A 163 8.98 6.01 -11.05
C GLU A 163 7.87 7.05 -10.99
N PHE A 164 8.02 8.02 -10.08
CA PHE A 164 7.02 9.03 -9.77
C PHE A 164 7.65 10.41 -9.91
N TYR A 165 7.01 11.29 -10.68
CA TYR A 165 7.53 12.62 -11.00
C TYR A 165 6.45 13.67 -10.71
N LYS A 166 6.73 14.62 -9.83
CA LYS A 166 5.83 15.76 -9.63
C LYS A 166 5.86 16.63 -10.89
N ARG A 167 4.70 17.03 -11.39
CA ARG A 167 4.62 18.04 -12.46
C ARG A 167 4.95 19.43 -11.93
N ASP A 168 5.54 20.27 -12.79
CA ASP A 168 5.63 21.70 -12.48
C ASP A 168 4.27 22.34 -12.70
N ASP A 169 3.46 22.25 -11.65
CA ASP A 169 2.20 22.97 -11.53
C ASP A 169 2.42 24.23 -10.69
N ASP A 170 1.44 25.14 -10.74
CA ASP A 170 1.39 26.34 -9.91
C ASP A 170 1.68 26.00 -8.43
N PRO A 171 2.73 26.55 -7.80
CA PRO A 171 3.07 26.26 -6.41
C PRO A 171 1.97 26.67 -5.43
N ASP A 172 1.08 27.59 -5.82
CA ASP A 172 -0.05 28.04 -5.01
C ASP A 172 -1.31 27.16 -5.21
N SER A 173 -1.27 26.20 -6.14
CA SER A 173 -2.32 25.23 -6.34
C SER A 173 -2.38 24.20 -5.22
N ASP A 174 -3.59 23.93 -4.72
CA ASP A 174 -3.86 22.78 -3.85
C ASP A 174 -4.00 21.48 -4.65
N GLU A 175 -4.11 21.54 -5.98
CA GLU A 175 -4.05 20.38 -6.86
C GLU A 175 -2.61 20.09 -7.28
N ILE A 176 -2.14 18.88 -6.99
CA ILE A 176 -0.81 18.37 -7.32
C ILE A 176 -0.95 17.20 -8.28
N LYS A 177 -0.30 17.28 -9.44
CA LYS A 177 -0.25 16.17 -10.40
C LYS A 177 1.09 15.47 -10.34
N ILE A 178 1.05 14.13 -10.38
CA ILE A 178 2.22 13.26 -10.33
C ILE A 178 2.15 12.28 -11.50
N ASP A 179 3.16 12.32 -12.37
CA ASP A 179 3.32 11.36 -13.45
C ASP A 179 3.91 10.05 -12.92
N LEU A 180 3.30 8.94 -13.33
CA LEU A 180 3.81 7.60 -13.15
C LEU A 180 4.38 7.11 -14.47
N ASN A 181 5.66 6.73 -14.44
CA ASN A 181 6.34 6.18 -15.60
C ASN A 181 6.86 4.78 -15.28
N ILE A 182 6.66 3.84 -16.19
CA ILE A 182 7.21 2.49 -16.09
C ILE A 182 8.31 2.30 -17.14
N THR A 183 9.45 1.77 -16.70
CA THR A 183 10.61 1.48 -17.53
C THR A 183 10.96 0.00 -17.43
N TYR A 184 11.50 -0.57 -18.52
CA TYR A 184 12.00 -1.95 -18.51
C TYR A 184 13.51 -1.95 -18.56
N THR A 185 14.13 -2.86 -17.81
CA THR A 185 15.56 -3.08 -17.80
C THR A 185 15.88 -4.55 -18.05
N GLY A 186 17.10 -4.85 -18.47
CA GLY A 186 17.53 -6.18 -18.87
C GLY A 186 17.32 -6.47 -20.36
N THR A 187 17.66 -7.69 -20.76
CA THR A 187 17.55 -8.16 -22.16
C THR A 187 16.34 -9.06 -22.29
N ALA A 188 15.54 -8.87 -23.33
CA ALA A 188 14.40 -9.73 -23.59
C ALA A 188 14.83 -11.08 -24.16
N ASP A 189 14.27 -12.16 -23.64
CA ASP A 189 14.46 -13.54 -24.12
C ASP A 189 13.69 -13.82 -25.43
N GLY A 190 12.85 -12.88 -25.86
CA GLY A 190 12.02 -12.96 -27.05
C GLY A 190 10.90 -11.92 -27.06
N ALA A 191 9.90 -12.12 -27.94
CA ALA A 191 8.75 -11.21 -28.08
C ALA A 191 7.57 -11.56 -27.16
N THR A 192 7.64 -12.66 -26.41
CA THR A 192 6.56 -13.07 -25.51
C THR A 192 6.47 -12.12 -24.32
N LEU A 193 5.27 -11.56 -24.13
CA LEU A 193 4.94 -10.70 -23.00
C LEU A 193 4.38 -11.54 -21.84
N GLU A 194 4.81 -11.23 -20.63
CA GLU A 194 4.29 -11.78 -19.39
C GLU A 194 3.48 -10.70 -18.66
N LYS A 195 2.25 -11.04 -18.26
CA LYS A 195 1.45 -10.19 -17.38
C LYS A 195 1.94 -10.36 -15.94
N LYS A 196 2.28 -9.26 -15.28
CA LYS A 196 2.71 -9.23 -13.88
C LYS A 196 1.88 -8.22 -13.08
N THR A 197 1.72 -8.52 -11.80
CA THR A 197 1.18 -7.60 -10.80
C THR A 197 2.28 -7.38 -9.76
N ASP A 198 2.48 -6.14 -9.38
CA ASP A 198 3.57 -5.73 -8.50
C ASP A 198 3.10 -4.62 -7.57
N PHE A 199 3.92 -4.32 -6.56
CA PHE A 199 3.65 -3.33 -5.54
C PHE A 199 4.92 -2.57 -5.16
N LEU A 200 4.74 -1.32 -4.77
CA LEU A 200 5.82 -0.48 -4.27
C LEU A 200 5.28 0.55 -3.29
N ALA A 201 6.14 0.99 -2.37
CA ALA A 201 5.91 2.16 -1.53
C ALA A 201 6.62 3.39 -2.11
N VAL A 202 5.91 4.51 -2.22
CA VAL A 202 6.47 5.81 -2.63
C VAL A 202 6.58 6.71 -1.42
N ASP A 203 7.78 7.17 -1.13
CA ASP A 203 8.04 8.20 -0.13
C ASP A 203 7.55 9.57 -0.64
N MET A 204 6.52 10.11 0.02
CA MET A 204 5.91 11.42 -0.25
C MET A 204 6.42 12.53 0.68
N SER A 205 7.43 12.25 1.52
CA SER A 205 7.93 13.18 2.53
C SER A 205 8.41 14.51 1.94
N GLN A 206 9.09 14.48 0.79
CA GLN A 206 9.55 15.71 0.12
C GLN A 206 8.38 16.60 -0.32
N LEU A 207 7.29 16.02 -0.78
CA LEU A 207 6.08 16.77 -1.12
C LEU A 207 5.47 17.36 0.15
N ARG A 208 5.36 16.60 1.23
CA ARG A 208 4.88 17.12 2.51
C ARG A 208 5.72 18.32 2.97
N SER A 209 7.04 18.17 3.02
CA SER A 209 7.95 19.23 3.48
C SER A 209 7.88 20.50 2.63
N MET A 210 7.52 20.41 1.34
CA MET A 210 7.33 21.58 0.48
C MET A 210 6.12 22.44 0.90
N TYR A 211 5.08 21.83 1.47
CA TYR A 211 3.82 22.50 1.81
C TYR A 211 3.57 22.67 3.31
N GLU A 212 4.30 21.97 4.17
CA GLU A 212 4.29 22.22 5.62
C GLU A 212 4.66 23.68 5.93
N GLY A 213 3.94 24.32 6.86
CA GLY A 213 4.18 25.73 7.19
C GLY A 213 3.63 26.77 6.22
N THR A 214 3.11 26.36 5.06
CA THR A 214 2.61 27.30 4.04
C THR A 214 1.18 27.76 4.28
N SER A 215 0.43 27.07 5.15
CA SER A 215 -0.98 27.35 5.37
C SER A 215 -1.24 28.48 6.36
N SER A 216 -2.30 29.25 6.14
CA SER A 216 -2.82 30.18 7.14
C SER A 216 -3.57 29.46 8.27
N THR A 217 -4.16 28.30 7.97
CA THR A 217 -4.88 27.39 8.89
C THR A 217 -3.96 26.31 9.48
N GLU A 218 -4.34 25.67 10.59
CA GLU A 218 -3.57 24.59 11.25
C GLU A 218 -3.17 23.42 10.32
N THR A 219 -3.99 23.16 9.30
CA THR A 219 -3.72 22.14 8.28
C THR A 219 -4.04 22.65 6.89
N LYS A 220 -3.30 22.20 5.88
CA LYS A 220 -3.59 22.35 4.45
C LYS A 220 -3.84 20.98 3.83
N LYS A 221 -4.81 20.90 2.92
CA LYS A 221 -5.13 19.67 2.17
C LYS A 221 -4.61 19.81 0.75
N LEU A 222 -3.76 18.88 0.35
CA LEU A 222 -3.29 18.76 -1.03
C LEU A 222 -4.13 17.69 -1.74
N ASN A 223 -4.70 18.05 -2.88
CA ASN A 223 -5.45 17.17 -3.77
C ASN A 223 -4.48 16.55 -4.78
N ILE A 224 -4.09 15.31 -4.54
CA ILE A 224 -3.12 14.58 -5.35
C ILE A 224 -3.85 13.81 -6.45
N LYS A 225 -3.38 13.93 -7.69
CA LYS A 225 -3.80 13.10 -8.82
C LYS A 225 -2.60 12.47 -9.51
N PHE A 226 -2.77 11.23 -9.94
CA PHE A 226 -1.76 10.47 -10.66
C PHE A 226 -2.09 10.40 -12.13
N ILE A 227 -1.07 10.57 -12.97
CA ILE A 227 -1.21 10.54 -14.43
C ILE A 227 -0.34 9.44 -15.00
N TYR A 228 -0.91 8.60 -15.85
CA TYR A 228 -0.23 7.42 -16.38
C TYR A 228 -0.80 6.98 -17.73
N HIS A 229 0.01 6.27 -18.51
CA HIS A 229 -0.44 5.62 -19.73
C HIS A 229 -1.07 4.27 -19.41
N GLN A 230 -2.31 4.06 -19.86
CA GLN A 230 -3.02 2.80 -19.68
C GLN A 230 -3.22 2.11 -21.02
N LYS A 231 -3.06 0.78 -21.05
CA LYS A 231 -3.28 -0.03 -22.25
C LYS A 231 -4.67 0.20 -22.82
N ASP A 232 -4.74 0.22 -24.15
CA ASP A 232 -5.97 0.47 -24.93
C ASP A 232 -6.55 1.89 -24.75
N ARG A 233 -5.77 2.84 -24.22
CA ARG A 233 -6.10 4.27 -24.17
C ARG A 233 -5.07 5.08 -24.98
N ASN A 234 -5.57 5.95 -25.85
CA ASN A 234 -4.70 6.81 -26.67
C ASN A 234 -4.09 7.97 -25.88
N GLU A 235 -4.78 8.43 -24.83
CA GLU A 235 -4.37 9.56 -24.00
C GLU A 235 -4.04 9.08 -22.57
N PRO A 236 -3.13 9.76 -21.85
CA PRO A 236 -2.89 9.50 -20.44
C PRO A 236 -4.18 9.59 -19.61
N VAL A 237 -4.30 8.70 -18.63
CA VAL A 237 -5.39 8.68 -17.67
C VAL A 237 -5.01 9.49 -16.46
N GLU A 238 -5.94 10.32 -15.97
CA GLU A 238 -5.85 11.00 -14.68
C GLU A 238 -6.67 10.21 -13.65
N SER A 239 -6.06 9.91 -12.49
CA SER A 239 -6.74 9.18 -11.41
C SER A 239 -7.82 10.04 -10.75
N GLN A 240 -8.63 9.40 -9.89
CA GLN A 240 -9.39 10.15 -8.89
C GLN A 240 -8.47 10.97 -7.97
N ILE A 241 -9.07 11.88 -7.19
CA ILE A 241 -8.35 12.68 -6.21
C ILE A 241 -8.06 11.87 -4.95
N TYR A 242 -6.83 11.96 -4.47
CA TYR A 242 -6.38 11.49 -3.16
C TYR A 242 -5.97 12.70 -2.32
N THR A 243 -6.08 12.63 -1.00
CA THR A 243 -5.78 13.78 -0.14
C THR A 243 -4.50 13.54 0.66
N LEU A 244 -3.62 14.52 0.70
CA LEU A 244 -2.51 14.58 1.65
C LEU A 244 -2.73 15.78 2.57
N THR A 245 -2.96 15.52 3.86
CA THR A 245 -3.15 16.61 4.84
C THR A 245 -1.81 16.97 5.47
N VAL A 246 -1.34 18.20 5.27
CA VAL A 246 -0.09 18.73 5.85
C VAL A 246 -0.39 19.72 6.98
N LYS A 247 0.51 19.81 7.96
CA LYS A 247 0.37 20.74 9.09
C LYS A 247 0.97 22.11 8.75
N LYS A 248 0.48 23.14 9.43
CA LYS A 248 1.15 24.44 9.52
C LYS A 248 2.44 24.34 10.33
#